data_AF-U6M4C7-F1
#
_entry.id   AF-U6M4C7-F1
#
_cell.length_a   1.000
_cell.length_b   1.000
_cell.length_c   1.000
_cell.angle_alpha   90.00
_cell.angle_beta   90.00
_cell.angle_gamma   90.00
#
_symmetry.space_group_name_H-M   'P 1'
#
loop_
_entity.id
_entity.type
_entity.pdbx_description
1 polymer ?
#
loop_
_entity_poly.entity_id
_entity_poly.type
_entity_poly.pdbx_seq_one_letter_code
_entity_poly.pdbx_strand_id
1 'polypeptide(L)'
;MEYKGKLPNKLIRSGQFSSNHFNSDFDFIYRDKDSFSKQDIHRIIHDLRPTKNITESLLDKQSGLTGTPAKINFLRRKMRQFGDLLEKCLTLDPQKRLTPDEALQHPFVKESMHFVEGGGGGGGSSSSSATAITAAAATATAATAATVAATISSKKDKEMEEGGR
;
A
#
# COMPACT_ATOMS: atom_id res chain seq x y z
N MET A 1 -0.12 -11.36 -3.80
CA MET A 1 -0.95 -11.40 -2.58
C MET A 1 -0.20 -12.00 -1.38
N GLU A 2 1.14 -12.06 -1.41
CA GLU A 2 1.94 -12.84 -0.45
C GLU A 2 1.96 -12.29 0.97
N TYR A 3 1.73 -10.99 1.16
CA TYR A 3 1.80 -10.33 2.48
C TYR A 3 0.46 -10.15 3.17
N LYS A 4 -0.61 -9.83 2.41
CA LYS A 4 -1.95 -9.56 2.96
C LYS A 4 -3.03 -10.54 2.50
N GLY A 5 -2.69 -11.47 1.62
CA GLY A 5 -3.61 -12.48 1.10
C GLY A 5 -4.61 -11.95 0.08
N LYS A 6 -5.75 -12.65 -0.03
CA LYS A 6 -6.82 -12.38 -1.01
C LYS A 6 -7.39 -10.97 -0.83
N LEU A 7 -7.56 -10.26 -1.95
CA LEU A 7 -8.24 -8.97 -1.98
C LEU A 7 -9.72 -9.15 -1.60
N PRO A 8 -10.30 -8.25 -0.79
CA PRO A 8 -11.73 -8.29 -0.49
C PRO A 8 -12.58 -8.27 -1.76
N ASN A 9 -13.57 -9.16 -1.85
CA ASN A 9 -14.45 -9.28 -3.04
C ASN A 9 -15.15 -7.94 -3.39
N LYS A 10 -15.45 -7.11 -2.39
CA LYS A 10 -16.02 -5.77 -2.60
C LYS A 10 -15.10 -4.89 -3.46
N LEU A 11 -13.79 -4.92 -3.19
CA LEU A 11 -12.80 -4.14 -3.94
C LEU A 11 -12.56 -4.71 -5.33
N ILE A 12 -12.56 -6.04 -5.46
CA ILE A 12 -12.43 -6.69 -6.76
C ILE A 12 -13.58 -6.25 -7.68
N ARG A 13 -14.82 -6.26 -7.18
CA ARG A 13 -16.00 -5.84 -7.95
C ARG A 13 -15.99 -4.36 -8.34
N SER A 14 -15.48 -3.48 -7.49
CA SER A 14 -15.38 -2.05 -7.80
C SER A 14 -14.24 -1.70 -8.78
N GLY A 15 -13.32 -2.63 -9.03
CA GLY A 15 -12.13 -2.36 -9.85
C GLY A 15 -12.42 -2.39 -11.35
N GLN A 16 -12.06 -1.32 -12.06
CA GLN A 16 -12.17 -1.24 -13.52
C GLN A 16 -11.36 -2.32 -14.26
N PHE A 17 -10.19 -2.68 -13.72
CA PHE A 17 -9.30 -3.68 -14.31
C PHE A 17 -9.42 -5.06 -13.65
N SER A 18 -10.51 -5.32 -12.93
CA SER A 18 -10.73 -6.58 -12.22
C SER A 18 -10.68 -7.80 -13.15
N SER A 19 -11.27 -7.70 -14.34
CA SER A 19 -11.26 -8.73 -15.39
C SER A 19 -9.86 -9.15 -15.86
N ASN A 20 -8.84 -8.31 -15.68
CA ASN A 20 -7.48 -8.62 -16.11
C ASN A 20 -6.71 -9.49 -15.10
N HIS A 21 -7.16 -9.50 -13.85
CA HIS A 21 -6.43 -10.10 -12.72
C HIS A 21 -7.26 -11.14 -11.97
N PHE A 22 -8.57 -11.16 -12.14
CA PHE A 22 -9.50 -12.05 -11.46
C PHE A 22 -10.42 -12.76 -12.44
N ASN A 23 -10.76 -14.01 -12.14
CA ASN A 23 -11.81 -14.73 -12.86
C ASN A 23 -13.22 -14.35 -12.35
N SER A 24 -14.26 -14.94 -12.93
CA SER A 24 -15.65 -14.75 -12.52
C SER A 24 -15.93 -15.15 -11.06
N ASP A 25 -15.15 -16.09 -10.52
CA ASP A 25 -15.23 -16.58 -9.14
C ASP A 25 -14.42 -15.73 -8.14
N PHE A 26 -13.84 -14.62 -8.61
CA PHE A 26 -12.97 -13.70 -7.86
C PHE A 26 -11.64 -14.32 -7.39
N ASP A 27 -11.17 -15.38 -8.05
CA ASP A 27 -9.86 -15.97 -7.84
C ASP A 27 -8.78 -15.29 -8.67
N PHE A 28 -7.57 -15.29 -8.14
CA PHE A 28 -6.46 -14.54 -8.70
C PHE A 28 -5.81 -15.27 -9.87
N ILE A 29 -5.69 -14.56 -10.99
CA ILE A 29 -5.00 -15.02 -12.20
C ILE A 29 -3.55 -14.50 -12.13
N TYR A 30 -2.62 -15.40 -11.88
CA TYR A 30 -1.19 -15.14 -11.93
C TYR A 30 -0.69 -15.28 -13.36
N ARG A 31 -0.09 -14.20 -13.88
CA ARG A 31 0.58 -14.20 -15.17
C ARG A 31 2.06 -14.43 -14.93
N ASP A 32 2.59 -15.50 -15.50
CA ASP A 32 4.02 -15.79 -15.52
C ASP A 32 4.52 -15.83 -16.96
N LYS A 33 5.82 -15.60 -17.16
CA LYS A 33 6.44 -15.76 -18.47
C LYS A 33 7.24 -17.05 -18.48
N ASP A 34 6.94 -17.91 -19.45
CA ASP A 34 7.75 -19.11 -19.63
C ASP A 34 9.20 -18.71 -19.98
N SER A 35 10.16 -19.28 -19.25
CA SER A 35 11.58 -18.96 -19.41
C SER A 35 12.08 -19.34 -20.80
N PHE A 36 11.53 -20.40 -21.40
CA PHE A 36 11.95 -20.89 -22.71
C PHE A 36 11.20 -20.23 -23.87
N SER A 37 9.86 -20.30 -23.90
CA SER A 37 9.05 -19.77 -25.02
C SER A 37 8.78 -18.26 -24.96
N LYS A 38 9.05 -17.62 -23.82
CA LYS A 38 8.71 -16.22 -23.52
C LYS A 38 7.22 -15.88 -23.68
N GLN A 39 6.36 -16.88 -23.77
CA GLN A 39 4.90 -16.71 -23.84
C GLN A 39 4.33 -16.50 -22.43
N ASP A 40 3.22 -15.75 -22.38
CA ASP A 40 2.50 -15.50 -21.14
C ASP A 40 1.65 -16.72 -20.77
N ILE A 41 1.96 -17.32 -19.62
CA ILE A 41 1.19 -18.42 -19.04
C ILE A 41 0.31 -17.86 -17.93
N HIS A 42 -0.99 -18.20 -17.99
CA HIS A 42 -1.97 -17.81 -16.99
C HIS A 42 -2.23 -18.99 -16.05
N ARG A 43 -2.01 -18.80 -14.74
CA ARG A 43 -2.27 -19.80 -13.70
C ARG A 43 -3.23 -19.24 -12.66
N ILE A 44 -4.23 -20.04 -12.27
CA ILE A 44 -5.18 -19.64 -11.22
C ILE A 44 -4.62 -20.08 -9.87
N ILE A 45 -4.37 -19.12 -8.99
CA ILE A 45 -3.88 -19.39 -7.63
C ILE A 45 -5.06 -19.36 -6.67
N HIS A 46 -5.34 -20.51 -6.06
CA HIS A 46 -6.44 -20.69 -5.11
C HIS A 46 -5.98 -20.49 -3.66
N ASP A 47 -4.76 -20.92 -3.31
CA ASP A 47 -4.18 -20.67 -2.00
C ASP A 47 -3.54 -19.28 -1.96
N LEU A 48 -4.26 -18.33 -1.36
CA LEU A 48 -3.86 -16.93 -1.21
C LEU A 48 -3.63 -16.58 0.26
N ARG A 49 -3.20 -17.55 1.07
CA ARG A 49 -2.79 -17.29 2.46
C ARG A 49 -1.56 -16.36 2.47
N PRO A 50 -1.49 -15.40 3.40
CA PRO A 50 -0.29 -14.58 3.55
C PRO A 50 0.87 -15.48 4.01
N THR A 51 1.89 -15.62 3.17
CA THR A 51 3.08 -16.44 3.43
C THR A 51 4.25 -15.63 3.96
N LYS A 52 4.19 -14.29 3.82
CA LYS A 52 5.26 -13.39 4.23
C LYS A 52 4.77 -12.36 5.23
N ASN A 53 5.50 -12.19 6.33
CA ASN A 53 5.29 -11.08 7.24
C ASN A 53 6.25 -9.92 6.91
N ILE A 54 5.74 -8.68 6.96
CA ILE A 54 6.51 -7.49 6.60
C ILE A 54 7.61 -7.23 7.64
N THR A 55 7.28 -7.33 8.93
CA THR A 55 8.23 -7.09 10.02
C THR A 55 9.38 -8.09 9.97
N GLU A 56 9.10 -9.37 9.75
CA GLU A 56 10.10 -10.45 9.67
C GLU A 56 11.01 -10.27 8.45
N SER A 57 10.42 -9.99 7.28
CA SER A 57 11.19 -9.72 6.04
C SER A 57 12.13 -8.51 6.19
N LEU A 58 11.73 -7.49 6.96
CA LEU A 58 12.58 -6.34 7.28
C LEU A 58 13.72 -6.71 8.24
N LEU A 59 13.44 -7.53 9.26
CA LEU A 59 14.43 -7.99 10.24
C LEU A 59 15.49 -8.88 9.58
N ASP A 60 15.09 -9.82 8.72
CA ASP A 60 15.99 -10.77 8.05
C ASP A 60 16.97 -10.07 7.11
N LYS A 61 16.50 -9.05 6.39
CA LYS A 61 17.36 -8.24 5.51
C LYS A 61 18.40 -7.42 6.27
N GLN A 62 18.24 -7.27 7.59
CA GLN A 62 19.11 -6.45 8.42
C GLN A 62 20.16 -7.23 9.22
N SER A 63 20.44 -8.48 8.86
CA SER A 63 21.47 -9.30 9.55
C SER A 63 22.89 -8.69 9.57
N GLY A 64 23.16 -7.63 8.80
CA GLY A 64 24.48 -6.97 8.73
C GLY A 64 24.70 -5.80 9.71
N LEU A 65 23.88 -5.62 10.75
CA LEU A 65 24.06 -4.51 11.70
C LEU A 65 25.35 -4.66 12.51
N THR A 66 26.21 -3.64 12.45
CA THR A 66 27.44 -3.54 13.25
C THR A 66 27.23 -2.57 14.43
N GLY A 67 27.77 -2.91 15.60
CA GLY A 67 27.73 -2.05 16.79
C GLY A 67 27.55 -2.80 18.10
N THR A 68 27.44 -2.04 19.20
CA THR A 68 27.19 -2.57 20.55
C THR A 68 25.86 -3.33 20.61
N PRO A 69 25.74 -4.41 21.41
CA PRO A 69 24.47 -5.14 21.57
C PRO A 69 23.28 -4.24 21.96
N ALA A 70 23.50 -3.19 22.75
CA ALA A 70 22.46 -2.24 23.11
C ALA A 70 21.92 -1.45 21.90
N LYS A 71 22.82 -1.00 21.01
CA LYS A 71 22.48 -0.32 19.77
C LYS A 71 21.73 -1.24 18.80
N ILE A 72 22.18 -2.49 18.67
CA ILE A 72 21.50 -3.49 17.83
C ILE A 72 20.07 -3.76 18.33
N ASN A 73 19.87 -3.89 19.64
CA ASN A 73 18.53 -4.07 20.22
C ASN A 73 17.62 -2.85 20.00
N PHE A 74 18.16 -1.64 20.14
CA PHE A 74 17.42 -0.41 19.84
C PHE A 74 16.96 -0.36 18.37
N LEU A 75 17.86 -0.65 17.42
CA LEU A 75 17.51 -0.67 15.99
C LEU A 75 16.48 -1.76 15.68
N ARG A 76 16.60 -2.97 16.28
CA ARG A 76 15.60 -4.03 16.11
C ARG A 76 14.22 -3.60 16.61
N ARG A 77 14.14 -2.93 17.76
CA ARG A 77 12.88 -2.38 18.29
C ARG A 77 12.29 -1.34 17.32
N LYS A 78 13.12 -0.41 16.82
CA LYS A 78 12.69 0.57 15.83
C LYS A 78 12.19 -0.07 14.53
N MET A 79 12.83 -1.14 14.07
CA MET A 79 12.39 -1.89 12.89
C MET A 79 11.05 -2.59 13.09
N ARG A 80 10.79 -3.13 14.28
CA ARG A 80 9.46 -3.67 14.61
C ARG A 80 8.39 -2.58 14.55
N GLN A 81 8.66 -1.43 15.17
CA GLN A 81 7.74 -0.28 15.10
C GLN A 81 7.54 0.20 13.64
N PHE A 82 8.58 0.16 12.81
CA PHE A 82 8.46 0.50 11.39
C PHE A 82 7.61 -0.52 10.62
N GLY A 83 7.84 -1.81 10.86
CA GLY A 83 7.04 -2.87 10.27
C GLY A 83 5.57 -2.78 10.66
N ASP A 84 5.26 -2.47 11.93
CA ASP A 84 3.89 -2.25 12.41
C ASP A 84 3.21 -1.07 11.70
N LEU A 85 3.94 0.03 11.51
CA LEU A 85 3.45 1.19 10.75
C LEU A 85 3.13 0.78 9.30
N LEU A 86 4.06 0.09 8.64
CA LEU A 86 3.87 -0.38 7.26
C LEU A 86 2.70 -1.36 7.15
N GLU A 87 2.51 -2.25 8.12
CA GLU A 87 1.41 -3.19 8.11
C GLU A 87 0.05 -2.49 8.11
N LYS A 88 -0.08 -1.36 8.83
CA LYS A 88 -1.29 -0.55 8.87
C LYS A 88 -1.46 0.31 7.60
N CYS A 89 -0.37 0.87 7.09
CA CYS A 89 -0.36 1.66 5.85
C CYS A 89 -0.63 0.82 4.59
N LEU A 90 -0.19 -0.43 4.56
CA LEU A 90 -0.33 -1.35 3.43
C LEU A 90 -1.56 -2.25 3.54
N THR A 91 -2.55 -1.83 4.32
CA THR A 91 -3.86 -2.49 4.38
C THR A 91 -4.55 -2.41 3.01
N LEU A 92 -5.09 -3.55 2.56
CA LEU A 92 -5.72 -3.68 1.24
C LEU A 92 -6.94 -2.77 1.08
N ASP A 93 -7.73 -2.64 2.14
CA ASP A 93 -8.89 -1.76 2.16
C ASP A 93 -8.47 -0.32 2.46
N PRO A 94 -8.68 0.64 1.53
CA PRO A 94 -8.31 2.03 1.75
C PRO A 94 -9.09 2.66 2.91
N GLN A 95 -10.32 2.20 3.20
CA GLN A 95 -11.12 2.73 4.30
C GLN A 95 -10.60 2.29 5.67
N LYS A 96 -9.89 1.17 5.73
CA LYS A 96 -9.26 0.63 6.94
C LYS A 96 -7.77 0.97 7.04
N ARG A 97 -7.25 1.71 6.06
CA ARG A 97 -5.85 2.13 6.01
C ARG A 97 -5.62 3.21 7.05
N LEU A 98 -4.45 3.19 7.67
CA LEU A 98 -4.03 4.20 8.63
C LEU A 98 -4.15 5.61 8.03
N THR A 99 -4.78 6.52 8.77
CA THR A 99 -4.88 7.93 8.37
C THR A 99 -3.56 8.67 8.61
N PRO A 100 -3.30 9.80 7.91
CA PRO A 100 -2.08 10.58 8.12
C PRO A 100 -1.91 11.02 9.58
N ASP A 101 -2.98 11.45 10.24
CA ASP A 101 -2.92 11.93 11.63
C ASP A 101 -2.56 10.81 12.61
N GLU A 102 -3.11 9.60 12.40
CA GLU A 102 -2.76 8.41 13.18
C GLU A 102 -1.32 7.94 12.89
N ALA A 103 -0.86 8.08 11.64
CA ALA A 103 0.51 7.74 11.26
C ALA A 103 1.53 8.63 11.96
N LEU A 104 1.25 9.93 12.10
CA LEU A 104 2.10 10.88 12.84
C LEU A 104 2.16 10.55 14.34
N GLN A 105 1.10 9.96 14.89
CA GLN A 105 1.05 9.55 16.30
C GLN A 105 1.72 8.19 16.55
N HIS A 106 2.17 7.48 15.51
CA HIS A 106 2.76 6.16 15.64
C HIS A 106 4.08 6.20 16.45
N PRO A 107 4.35 5.22 17.35
CA PRO A 107 5.58 5.18 18.14
C PRO A 107 6.87 5.27 17.32
N PHE A 108 6.85 4.74 16.10
CA PHE A 108 7.98 4.84 15.18
C PHE A 108 8.38 6.30 14.90
N VAL A 109 7.39 7.17 14.65
CA VAL A 109 7.58 8.58 14.29
C VAL A 109 7.74 9.45 15.54
N LYS A 110 6.97 9.16 16.60
CA LYS A 110 6.96 9.95 17.84
C LYS A 110 8.21 9.74 18.70
N GLU A 111 8.76 8.53 18.75
CA GLU A 111 9.94 8.24 19.54
C GLU A 111 11.22 8.66 18.78
N SER A 112 12.14 9.34 19.45
CA SER A 112 13.42 9.74 18.86
C SER A 112 14.24 8.55 18.34
N MET A 113 14.92 8.73 17.21
CA MET A 113 15.87 7.77 16.63
C MET A 113 17.27 7.86 17.25
N HIS A 114 17.44 8.71 18.27
CA HIS A 114 18.72 8.90 18.95
C HIS A 114 18.96 7.81 19.99
N PHE A 115 20.01 7.01 19.77
CA PHE A 115 20.48 6.03 20.74
C PHE A 115 21.49 6.70 21.69
N VAL A 116 21.10 6.88 22.96
CA VAL A 116 22.02 7.35 24.01
C VAL A 116 22.72 6.15 24.61
N GLU A 117 24.04 6.08 24.43
CA GLU A 117 24.88 5.01 24.96
C GLU A 117 25.56 5.49 26.25
N GLY A 118 24.98 5.19 27.41
CA GLY A 118 25.54 5.55 28.73
C GLY A 118 24.47 6.08 29.70
N GLY A 119 24.33 5.44 30.87
CA GLY A 119 23.19 5.57 31.77
C GLY A 119 23.15 6.81 32.68
N GLY A 120 21.99 6.96 33.34
CA GLY A 120 21.73 7.94 34.40
C GLY A 120 20.25 8.34 34.37
N GLY A 121 19.51 8.01 35.42
CA GLY A 121 18.05 8.19 35.49
C GLY A 121 17.58 9.64 35.33
N GLY A 122 16.30 9.78 34.99
CA GLY A 122 15.63 11.06 34.97
C GLY A 122 14.32 10.98 34.20
N GLY A 123 13.20 10.94 34.93
CA GLY A 123 11.89 11.19 34.36
C GLY A 123 11.90 12.54 33.63
N GLY A 124 11.32 12.55 32.44
CA GLY A 124 11.27 13.72 31.58
C GLY A 124 9.98 13.70 30.79
N SER A 125 8.88 14.06 31.46
CA SER A 125 7.73 14.68 30.82
C SER A 125 8.20 15.90 30.05
N SER A 126 8.40 15.80 28.74
CA SER A 126 8.54 16.97 27.87
C SER A 126 7.20 17.23 27.19
N SER A 127 6.38 18.00 27.91
CA SER A 127 5.43 18.91 27.29
C SER A 127 6.20 19.89 26.39
N SER A 128 6.04 19.79 25.07
CA SER A 128 6.34 20.89 24.16
C SER A 128 5.04 21.40 23.56
N SER A 129 4.56 22.47 24.18
CA SER A 129 3.50 23.35 23.71
C SER A 129 3.92 24.13 22.47
N ALA A 130 2.94 24.32 21.59
CA ALA A 130 2.73 25.44 20.66
C ALA A 130 3.71 25.62 19.49
N THR A 131 3.18 25.61 18.27
CA THR A 131 2.88 26.87 17.55
C THR A 131 1.85 26.58 16.44
N ALA A 132 0.78 27.38 16.42
CA ALA A 132 -0.23 27.38 15.38
C ALA A 132 0.36 27.78 14.02
N ILE A 133 0.01 27.05 12.96
CA ILE A 133 0.05 27.59 11.60
C ILE A 133 -1.38 27.56 11.07
N THR A 134 -2.00 28.72 11.15
CA THR A 134 -3.23 29.08 10.46
C THR A 134 -2.94 29.18 8.96
N ALA A 135 -3.60 28.36 8.14
CA ALA A 135 -3.87 28.62 6.73
C ALA A 135 -5.08 27.74 6.35
N ALA A 136 -6.30 28.25 6.47
CA ALA A 136 -6.99 29.06 5.47
C ALA A 136 -7.31 28.29 4.17
N ALA A 137 -8.61 28.00 4.03
CA ALA A 137 -9.39 27.88 2.78
C ALA A 137 -9.04 26.75 1.78
N ALA A 138 -9.95 25.78 1.68
CA ALA A 138 -10.67 25.49 0.42
C ALA A 138 -11.77 24.44 0.67
N THR A 139 -12.98 24.91 1.00
CA THR A 139 -14.22 24.23 0.61
C THR A 139 -14.25 24.13 -0.92
N ALA A 140 -14.27 22.92 -1.45
CA ALA A 140 -14.68 22.65 -2.82
C ALA A 140 -15.66 21.47 -2.83
N THR A 141 -16.92 21.83 -2.63
CA THR A 141 -18.11 21.11 -3.09
C THR A 141 -18.10 21.05 -4.62
N ALA A 142 -18.20 19.85 -5.20
CA ALA A 142 -18.66 19.54 -6.57
C ALA A 142 -18.40 18.04 -6.79
N ALA A 143 -19.35 17.10 -6.72
CA ALA A 143 -20.58 16.96 -7.50
C ALA A 143 -20.47 17.50 -8.94
N THR A 144 -20.86 16.68 -9.91
CA THR A 144 -20.96 16.94 -11.36
C THR A 144 -19.67 16.98 -12.19
N ALA A 145 -19.27 15.81 -12.69
CA ALA A 145 -18.74 15.65 -14.06
C ALA A 145 -18.98 14.22 -14.55
N ALA A 146 -20.25 13.80 -14.54
CA ALA A 146 -20.75 12.80 -15.47
C ALA A 146 -21.29 13.58 -16.67
N THR A 147 -20.57 13.52 -17.79
CA THR A 147 -20.90 13.87 -19.20
C THR A 147 -19.57 14.24 -19.87
N VAL A 148 -19.34 13.85 -21.12
CA VAL A 148 -18.11 14.06 -21.95
C VAL A 148 -17.16 12.85 -22.07
N ALA A 149 -17.69 11.62 -22.04
CA ALA A 149 -17.05 10.48 -22.71
C ALA A 149 -18.03 9.69 -23.62
N ALA A 150 -19.04 10.38 -24.15
CA ALA A 150 -20.03 9.83 -25.08
C ALA A 150 -19.96 10.45 -26.50
N THR A 151 -18.86 11.11 -26.88
CA THR A 151 -18.75 11.80 -28.18
C THR A 151 -17.56 11.35 -29.04
N ILE A 152 -17.00 10.17 -28.78
CA ILE A 152 -16.02 9.51 -29.69
C ILE A 152 -16.51 8.09 -30.03
N SER A 153 -17.80 7.96 -30.36
CA SER A 153 -18.39 6.69 -30.86
C SER A 153 -19.37 6.92 -32.02
N SER A 154 -19.26 8.04 -32.73
CA SER A 154 -20.12 8.37 -33.89
C SER A 154 -19.33 8.76 -35.15
N LYS A 155 -18.05 8.40 -35.22
CA LYS A 155 -17.20 8.59 -36.42
C LYS A 155 -16.69 7.29 -37.05
N LYS A 156 -17.27 6.14 -36.70
CA LYS A 156 -16.85 4.83 -37.27
C LYS A 156 -17.94 4.09 -38.06
N ASP A 157 -19.12 4.68 -38.25
CA ASP A 157 -20.23 4.04 -38.98
C ASP A 157 -20.63 4.78 -40.27
N LYS A 158 -19.73 5.59 -40.85
CA LYS A 158 -19.99 6.29 -42.13
C LYS A 158 -18.83 6.18 -43.13
N GLU A 159 -18.22 4.99 -43.22
CA GLU A 159 -17.23 4.66 -44.27
C GLU A 159 -17.39 3.21 -44.80
N MET A 160 -18.56 2.59 -44.68
CA MET A 160 -18.84 1.25 -45.29
C MET A 160 -20.09 1.20 -46.18
N GLU A 161 -20.55 2.34 -46.70
CA GLU A 161 -21.64 2.36 -47.70
C GLU A 161 -21.32 3.29 -48.88
N GLU A 162 -20.14 3.14 -49.48
CA GLU A 162 -19.90 3.59 -50.85
C GLU A 162 -18.68 2.85 -51.42
N GLY A 163 -18.89 1.63 -51.90
CA GLY A 163 -17.83 0.77 -52.41
C GLY A 163 -18.36 -0.58 -52.87
N GLY A 164 -19.43 -0.56 -53.65
CA GLY A 164 -20.10 -1.78 -54.06
C GLY A 164 -21.14 -1.54 -55.14
N ARG A 165 -20.68 -1.13 -56.33
CA ARG A 165 -21.17 -1.53 -57.66
C ARG A 165 -20.30 -0.92 -58.73
#